data_AF-A0A351BL85-F1
#
_entry.id   AF-A0A351BL85-F1
#
_cell.length_a   1.000
_cell.length_b   1.000
_cell.length_c   1.000
_cell.angle_alpha   90.00
_cell.angle_beta   90.00
_cell.angle_gamma   90.00
#
_symmetry.space_group_name_H-M   'P 1'
#
loop_
_entity.id
_entity.type
_entity.pdbx_description
1 polymer ?
#
loop_
_entity_poly.entity_id
_entity_poly.type
_entity_poly.pdbx_seq_one_letter_code
_entity_poly.pdbx_strand_id
1 'polypeptide(L)'
;DELYGLGGADSLAGDAGNDHLDGGTGADVMSGGAGNDSYVVDNIADVVSEGSASGGNDRVYSSVSFALGNHLEELVLTGEASINATGNILANRLTGNSGSNVLDGQAGIDTFAGGLGDDTYVLDAAAELANVSEGANGGNDTLRLVFASSAPQTISLTGALA
;
A
#
# COMPACT_ATOMS: atom_id res chain seq x y z
N ASP A 1 -11.16 -2.04 19.48
CA ASP A 1 -12.62 -2.00 19.28
C ASP A 1 -12.96 -2.38 17.84
N GLU A 2 -14.25 -2.53 17.54
CA GLU A 2 -14.78 -2.84 16.21
C GLU A 2 -15.83 -1.78 15.87
N LEU A 3 -15.57 -0.96 14.85
CA LEU A 3 -16.38 0.19 14.46
C LEU A 3 -16.83 0.02 13.01
N TYR A 4 -18.15 0.16 12.78
CA TYR A 4 -18.77 -0.02 11.47
C TYR A 4 -19.64 1.18 11.11
N GLY A 5 -19.33 1.89 10.02
CA GLY A 5 -20.13 3.00 9.47
C GLY A 5 -21.34 2.50 8.67
N LEU A 6 -21.21 1.32 8.05
CA LEU A 6 -22.19 0.65 7.20
C LEU A 6 -22.50 1.39 5.91
N GLY A 7 -23.21 2.52 5.98
CA GLY A 7 -23.71 3.18 4.79
C GLY A 7 -24.00 4.65 5.04
N GLY A 8 -23.41 5.52 4.24
CA GLY A 8 -23.53 6.95 4.42
C GLY A 8 -22.17 7.63 4.38
N ALA A 9 -22.07 8.83 4.91
CA ALA A 9 -20.78 9.45 5.17
C ALA A 9 -20.64 9.52 6.68
N ASP A 10 -19.74 8.69 7.21
CA ASP A 10 -19.57 8.44 8.62
C ASP A 10 -18.21 8.94 9.11
N SER A 11 -18.11 9.14 10.43
CA SER A 11 -16.85 9.46 11.10
C SER A 11 -16.63 8.46 12.24
N LEU A 12 -15.58 7.67 12.11
CA LEU A 12 -15.21 6.60 13.02
C LEU A 12 -13.93 7.01 13.76
N ALA A 13 -13.91 6.83 15.08
CA ALA A 13 -12.77 7.13 15.95
C ALA A 13 -12.49 5.96 16.90
N GLY A 14 -11.33 5.32 16.75
CA GLY A 14 -10.88 4.18 17.59
C GLY A 14 -10.31 4.62 18.94
N ASP A 15 -9.77 5.84 19.00
CA ASP A 15 -9.08 6.41 20.16
C ASP A 15 -7.80 5.66 20.53
N ALA A 16 -7.85 4.72 21.47
CA ALA A 16 -6.68 4.02 21.96
C ALA A 16 -6.97 2.54 22.11
N GLY A 17 -6.01 1.71 21.69
CA GLY A 17 -6.21 0.29 21.56
C GLY A 17 -5.86 -0.16 20.15
N ASN A 18 -6.13 -1.43 19.87
CA ASN A 18 -6.06 -1.93 18.51
C ASN A 18 -7.49 -2.01 18.00
N ASP A 19 -7.78 -1.17 17.02
CA ASP A 19 -9.12 -0.94 16.51
C ASP A 19 -9.28 -1.46 15.08
N HIS A 20 -10.48 -1.94 14.79
CA HIS A 20 -10.92 -2.27 13.45
C HIS A 20 -11.99 -1.25 13.03
N LEU A 21 -11.72 -0.49 11.97
CA LEU A 21 -12.59 0.55 11.45
C LEU A 21 -13.00 0.18 10.03
N ASP A 22 -14.29 -0.06 9.83
CA ASP A 22 -14.90 -0.33 8.53
C ASP A 22 -15.95 0.74 8.23
N GLY A 23 -15.64 1.65 7.30
CA GLY A 23 -16.58 2.70 6.89
C GLY A 23 -17.86 2.13 6.26
N GLY A 24 -17.75 0.98 5.60
CA GLY A 24 -18.77 0.50 4.69
C GLY A 24 -18.94 1.43 3.50
N THR A 25 -20.13 1.48 2.93
CA THR A 25 -20.35 2.25 1.71
C THR A 25 -20.48 3.73 1.97
N GLY A 26 -19.73 4.53 1.21
CA GLY A 26 -19.96 5.97 1.10
C GLY A 26 -18.66 6.73 1.28
N ALA A 27 -18.64 7.91 1.89
CA ALA A 27 -17.41 8.70 1.95
C ALA A 27 -17.06 8.95 3.41
N ASP A 28 -16.23 8.07 3.96
CA ASP A 28 -16.03 7.95 5.39
C ASP A 28 -14.70 8.53 5.85
N VAL A 29 -14.67 8.98 7.10
CA VAL A 29 -13.43 9.43 7.77
C VAL A 29 -13.15 8.52 8.94
N MET A 30 -12.05 7.78 8.87
CA MET A 30 -11.65 6.81 9.88
C MET A 30 -10.34 7.25 10.55
N SER A 31 -10.33 7.32 11.87
CA SER A 31 -9.15 7.63 12.69
C SER A 31 -8.98 6.60 13.80
N GLY A 32 -7.88 5.85 13.76
CA GLY A 32 -7.56 4.76 14.68
C GLY A 32 -7.02 5.29 15.99
N GLY A 33 -5.91 6.03 15.93
CA GLY A 33 -5.41 6.79 17.06
C GLY A 33 -4.13 6.21 17.64
N ALA A 34 -4.20 5.47 18.74
CA ALA A 34 -3.03 4.90 19.39
C ALA A 34 -3.14 3.39 19.54
N GLY A 35 -2.33 2.66 18.77
CA GLY A 35 -2.18 1.22 18.85
C GLY A 35 -1.96 0.67 17.45
N ASN A 36 -2.22 -0.61 17.24
CA ASN A 36 -2.17 -1.20 15.90
C ASN A 36 -3.59 -1.30 15.34
N ASP A 37 -3.94 -0.40 14.45
CA ASP A 37 -5.28 -0.24 13.91
C ASP A 37 -5.39 -0.84 12.51
N SER A 38 -6.62 -1.20 12.14
CA SER A 38 -6.93 -1.76 10.83
C SER A 38 -8.14 -1.07 10.22
N TYR A 39 -8.04 -0.77 8.93
CA TYR A 39 -9.02 0.01 8.19
C TYR A 39 -9.53 -0.75 6.99
N VAL A 40 -10.83 -0.65 6.70
CA VAL A 40 -11.44 -1.13 5.46
C VAL A 40 -11.85 0.07 4.63
N VAL A 41 -11.26 0.19 3.45
CA VAL A 41 -11.53 1.24 2.46
C VAL A 41 -12.21 0.61 1.25
N ASP A 42 -13.47 0.97 1.02
CA ASP A 42 -14.25 0.48 -0.12
C ASP A 42 -14.65 1.58 -1.11
N ASN A 43 -14.44 2.84 -0.72
CA ASN A 43 -14.73 4.00 -1.53
C ASN A 43 -13.49 4.86 -1.76
N ILE A 44 -13.33 5.37 -2.97
CA ILE A 44 -12.23 6.27 -3.32
C ILE A 44 -12.26 7.61 -2.56
N ALA A 45 -13.41 7.95 -1.97
CA ALA A 45 -13.59 9.15 -1.16
C ALA A 45 -13.33 8.92 0.34
N ASP A 46 -13.03 7.68 0.77
CA ASP A 46 -12.69 7.40 2.17
C ASP A 46 -11.33 8.03 2.53
N VAL A 47 -11.24 8.48 3.78
CA VAL A 47 -10.04 9.08 4.33
C VAL A 47 -9.63 8.34 5.60
N VAL A 48 -8.43 7.79 5.59
CA VAL A 48 -7.79 7.19 6.77
C VAL A 48 -6.78 8.18 7.36
N SER A 49 -6.84 8.39 8.67
CA SER A 49 -5.99 9.35 9.37
C SER A 49 -5.41 8.79 10.67
N GLU A 50 -4.08 8.68 10.70
CA GLU A 50 -3.32 8.37 11.92
C GLU A 50 -2.69 9.62 12.53
N GLY A 51 -3.07 9.90 13.79
CA GLY A 51 -2.72 11.13 14.48
C GLY A 51 -1.30 11.17 15.06
N SER A 52 -0.59 10.06 15.09
CA SER A 52 0.62 9.91 15.90
C SER A 52 1.69 9.05 15.23
N ALA A 53 2.89 9.62 15.04
CA ALA A 53 4.09 8.89 14.59
C ALA A 53 4.61 7.85 15.61
N SER A 54 4.05 7.82 16.81
CA SER A 54 4.35 6.84 17.84
C SER A 54 3.21 5.84 18.07
N GLY A 55 2.21 5.83 17.17
CA GLY A 55 1.23 4.76 16.99
C GLY A 55 1.88 3.53 16.36
N GLY A 56 1.14 2.44 16.26
CA GLY A 56 1.64 1.08 16.12
C GLY A 56 2.11 0.68 14.73
N ASN A 57 1.55 -0.41 14.21
CA ASN A 57 1.73 -0.86 12.83
C ASN A 57 0.35 -0.97 12.21
N ASP A 58 -0.02 0.07 11.49
CA ASP A 58 -1.39 0.29 11.06
C ASP A 58 -1.57 -0.19 9.62
N ARG A 59 -2.71 -0.85 9.38
CA ARG A 59 -2.98 -1.57 8.12
C ARG A 59 -4.26 -1.09 7.46
N VAL A 60 -4.17 -0.79 6.17
CA VAL A 60 -5.33 -0.54 5.31
C VAL A 60 -5.58 -1.75 4.43
N TYR A 61 -6.82 -2.26 4.46
CA TYR A 61 -7.37 -3.16 3.46
C TYR A 61 -8.20 -2.33 2.48
N SER A 62 -7.84 -2.32 1.20
CA SER A 62 -8.53 -1.50 0.20
C SER A 62 -9.09 -2.32 -0.94
N SER A 63 -10.34 -2.08 -1.33
CA SER A 63 -10.93 -2.63 -2.57
C SER A 63 -10.93 -1.63 -3.73
N VAL A 64 -10.35 -0.45 -3.51
CA VAL A 64 -10.10 0.60 -4.50
C VAL A 64 -8.60 0.93 -4.57
N SER A 65 -8.18 1.71 -5.57
CA SER A 65 -6.81 2.23 -5.56
C SER A 65 -6.63 3.18 -4.38
N PHE A 66 -5.55 3.02 -3.62
CA PHE A 66 -5.37 3.75 -2.38
C PHE A 66 -3.92 4.18 -2.18
N ALA A 67 -3.74 5.35 -1.57
CA ALA A 67 -2.46 5.89 -1.17
C ALA A 67 -2.41 6.04 0.35
N LEU A 68 -1.40 5.47 0.99
CA LEU A 68 -1.22 5.59 2.43
C LEU A 68 -0.97 7.06 2.82
N GLY A 69 -1.77 7.54 3.76
CA GLY A 69 -1.47 8.76 4.51
C GLY A 69 -0.25 8.60 5.43
N ASN A 70 0.11 9.65 6.16
CA ASN A 70 1.22 9.59 7.13
C ASN A 70 0.92 8.56 8.23
N HIS A 71 1.99 7.94 8.75
CA HIS A 71 1.94 6.98 9.87
C HIS A 71 1.13 5.71 9.60
N LEU A 72 0.85 5.39 8.34
CA LEU A 72 0.33 4.07 7.95
C LEU A 72 1.49 3.26 7.37
N GLU A 73 1.62 2.01 7.80
CA GLU A 73 2.76 1.16 7.44
C GLU A 73 2.40 0.10 6.41
N GLU A 74 1.14 -0.33 6.32
CA GLU A 74 0.76 -1.44 5.46
C GLU A 74 -0.50 -1.16 4.63
N LEU A 75 -0.43 -1.51 3.35
CA LEU A 75 -1.56 -1.51 2.43
C LEU A 75 -1.71 -2.89 1.80
N VAL A 76 -2.91 -3.46 1.92
CA VAL A 76 -3.29 -4.73 1.28
C VAL A 76 -4.47 -4.44 0.35
N LEU A 77 -4.25 -4.63 -0.95
CA LEU A 77 -5.32 -4.57 -1.94
C LEU A 77 -6.14 -5.86 -1.86
N THR A 78 -7.45 -5.72 -2.01
CA THR A 78 -8.43 -6.80 -1.95
C THR A 78 -9.24 -6.86 -3.26
N GLY A 79 -10.02 -7.92 -3.44
CA GLY A 79 -10.76 -8.15 -4.67
C GLY A 79 -9.89 -8.61 -5.84
N GLU A 80 -10.38 -8.43 -7.06
CA GLU A 80 -9.74 -8.93 -8.29
C GLU A 80 -9.53 -7.83 -9.35
N ALA A 81 -9.90 -6.58 -9.02
CA ALA A 81 -9.76 -5.47 -9.94
C ALA A 81 -8.30 -5.03 -10.05
N SER A 82 -7.91 -4.53 -11.22
CA SER A 82 -6.62 -3.84 -11.43
C SER A 82 -6.64 -2.46 -10.76
N ILE A 83 -6.37 -2.46 -9.47
CA ILE A 83 -6.22 -1.27 -8.62
C ILE A 83 -4.75 -1.11 -8.20
N ASN A 84 -4.40 0.05 -7.63
CA ASN A 84 -3.00 0.36 -7.33
C ASN A 84 -2.81 0.66 -5.84
N ALA A 85 -1.61 0.32 -5.35
CA ALA A 85 -1.15 0.62 -4.01
C ALA A 85 -0.06 1.70 -4.08
N THR A 86 -0.23 2.78 -3.32
CA THR A 86 0.79 3.80 -3.16
C THR A 86 1.15 3.94 -1.67
N GLY A 87 2.43 3.85 -1.35
CA GLY A 87 3.00 4.09 -0.03
C GLY A 87 3.14 5.58 0.28
N ASN A 88 3.96 5.87 1.28
CA ASN A 88 4.26 7.22 1.77
C ASN A 88 5.78 7.41 1.89
N ILE A 89 6.28 8.08 2.93
CA ILE A 89 7.73 8.32 3.12
C ILE A 89 8.38 7.34 4.11
N LEU A 90 7.59 6.40 4.65
CA LEU A 90 8.02 5.39 5.62
C LEU A 90 8.48 4.12 4.89
N ALA A 91 8.95 3.13 5.64
CA ALA A 91 9.15 1.79 5.09
C ALA A 91 7.80 1.04 5.09
N ASN A 92 7.09 1.10 3.97
CA ASN A 92 5.78 0.49 3.79
C ASN A 92 5.86 -0.98 3.36
N ARG A 93 4.82 -1.74 3.72
CA ARG A 93 4.54 -3.07 3.17
C ARG A 93 3.32 -2.98 2.26
N LEU A 94 3.52 -3.18 0.96
CA LEU A 94 2.48 -3.11 -0.05
C LEU A 94 2.19 -4.50 -0.60
N THR A 95 0.94 -4.94 -0.49
CA THR A 95 0.46 -6.22 -1.02
C THR A 95 -0.64 -5.95 -2.05
N GLY A 96 -0.47 -6.43 -3.27
CA GLY A 96 -1.47 -6.40 -4.33
C GLY A 96 -2.52 -7.52 -4.19
N ASN A 97 -3.38 -7.62 -5.19
CA ASN A 97 -4.48 -8.56 -5.27
C ASN A 97 -4.28 -9.54 -6.45
N SER A 98 -5.36 -10.02 -7.08
CA SER A 98 -5.25 -10.94 -8.22
C SER A 98 -5.32 -10.26 -9.60
N GLY A 99 -5.53 -8.95 -9.65
CA GLY A 99 -5.49 -8.16 -10.87
C GLY A 99 -4.12 -7.50 -11.03
N SER A 100 -3.79 -7.06 -12.25
CA SER A 100 -2.56 -6.30 -12.50
C SER A 100 -2.53 -4.99 -11.71
N ASN A 101 -1.63 -4.90 -10.73
CA ASN A 101 -1.47 -3.76 -9.84
C ASN A 101 -0.17 -2.99 -10.15
N VAL A 102 -0.19 -1.69 -9.90
CA VAL A 102 1.03 -0.90 -9.71
C VAL A 102 1.22 -0.73 -8.20
N LEU A 103 2.38 -1.16 -7.71
CA LEU A 103 2.79 -1.00 -6.32
C LEU A 103 3.93 0.02 -6.29
N ASP A 104 3.65 1.19 -5.73
CA ASP A 104 4.61 2.30 -5.64
C ASP A 104 4.87 2.64 -4.17
N GLY A 105 6.05 2.25 -3.67
CA GLY A 105 6.45 2.50 -2.27
C GLY A 105 6.61 3.97 -1.95
N GLN A 106 6.78 4.81 -2.98
CA GLN A 106 7.24 6.18 -2.86
C GLN A 106 8.64 6.21 -2.24
N ALA A 107 8.86 6.95 -1.15
CA ALA A 107 10.19 7.04 -0.56
C ALA A 107 10.25 6.10 0.64
N GLY A 108 11.37 5.44 0.85
CA GLY A 108 11.48 4.49 1.95
C GLY A 108 12.42 3.37 1.60
N ILE A 109 12.36 2.29 2.37
CA ILE A 109 12.85 1.00 1.89
C ILE A 109 11.67 0.07 2.05
N ASP A 110 10.94 -0.12 0.96
CA ASP A 110 9.64 -0.76 0.99
C ASP A 110 9.74 -2.27 0.78
N THR A 111 8.65 -2.97 1.10
CA THR A 111 8.46 -4.40 0.82
C THR A 111 7.23 -4.59 -0.03
N PHE A 112 7.37 -5.37 -1.11
CA PHE A 112 6.33 -5.53 -2.11
C PHE A 112 5.96 -6.98 -2.33
N ALA A 113 4.66 -7.25 -2.48
CA ALA A 113 4.14 -8.52 -2.95
C ALA A 113 2.96 -8.27 -3.90
N GLY A 114 3.12 -8.53 -5.19
CA GLY A 114 2.14 -8.20 -6.23
C GLY A 114 0.90 -9.07 -6.17
N GLY A 115 1.08 -10.38 -5.95
CA GLY A 115 -0.03 -11.31 -5.86
C GLY A 115 -0.14 -12.15 -7.13
N LEU A 116 -1.32 -12.14 -7.77
CA LEU A 116 -1.50 -12.70 -9.12
C LEU A 116 -1.72 -11.54 -10.10
N GLY A 117 -1.65 -11.84 -11.40
CA GLY A 117 -1.73 -10.82 -12.44
C GLY A 117 -0.35 -10.33 -12.83
N ASP A 118 -0.28 -9.54 -13.90
CA ASP A 118 0.98 -8.94 -14.35
C ASP A 118 1.19 -7.61 -13.61
N ASP A 119 2.06 -7.59 -12.61
CA ASP A 119 2.25 -6.46 -11.71
C ASP A 119 3.40 -5.54 -12.11
N THR A 120 3.42 -4.32 -11.57
CA THR A 120 4.53 -3.39 -11.68
C THR A 120 4.97 -2.87 -10.32
N TYR A 121 6.22 -3.13 -9.96
CA TYR A 121 6.88 -2.61 -8.76
C TYR A 121 7.67 -1.36 -9.11
N VAL A 122 7.36 -0.24 -8.48
CA VAL A 122 8.14 1.00 -8.61
C VAL A 122 9.20 1.01 -7.52
N LEU A 123 10.46 0.90 -7.93
CA LEU A 123 11.59 0.90 -7.00
C LEU A 123 12.37 2.21 -7.14
N ASP A 124 12.55 2.91 -6.04
CA ASP A 124 13.31 4.16 -5.97
C ASP A 124 14.64 4.00 -5.19
N ALA A 125 14.78 2.88 -4.47
CA ALA A 125 15.95 2.51 -3.71
C ALA A 125 16.46 1.11 -4.08
N ALA A 126 17.78 0.98 -4.25
CA ALA A 126 18.40 -0.28 -4.64
C ALA A 126 18.17 -1.43 -3.62
N ALA A 127 17.93 -1.09 -2.35
CA ALA A 127 17.65 -2.07 -1.30
C ALA A 127 16.30 -2.79 -1.50
N GLU A 128 15.36 -2.15 -2.17
CA GLU A 128 14.00 -2.67 -2.37
C GLU A 128 13.97 -3.85 -3.35
N LEU A 129 14.98 -3.97 -4.22
CA LEU A 129 15.10 -5.11 -5.13
C LEU A 129 15.13 -6.44 -4.37
N ALA A 130 15.68 -6.46 -3.16
CA ALA A 130 15.69 -7.64 -2.30
C ALA A 130 14.37 -7.87 -1.55
N ASN A 131 13.47 -6.88 -1.56
CA ASN A 131 12.21 -6.88 -0.84
C ASN A 131 10.98 -7.05 -1.76
N VAL A 132 11.19 -7.28 -3.05
CA VAL A 132 10.13 -7.72 -3.96
C VAL A 132 9.95 -9.23 -3.83
N SER A 133 8.74 -9.65 -3.49
CA SER A 133 8.37 -11.04 -3.30
C SER A 133 7.31 -11.46 -4.32
N GLU A 134 7.58 -12.54 -5.05
CA GLU A 134 6.66 -13.09 -6.04
C GLU A 134 6.16 -14.50 -5.68
N GLY A 135 4.87 -14.73 -5.91
CA GLY A 135 4.22 -16.02 -5.72
C GLY A 135 4.39 -16.95 -6.94
N ALA A 136 4.18 -18.25 -6.74
CA ALA A 136 4.09 -19.17 -7.88
C ALA A 136 2.84 -18.85 -8.72
N ASN A 137 3.04 -18.67 -10.04
CA ASN A 137 2.00 -18.21 -10.98
C ASN A 137 1.51 -16.78 -10.74
N GLY A 138 2.35 -15.89 -10.18
CA GLY A 138 2.04 -14.46 -10.01
C GLY A 138 1.63 -13.81 -11.32
N GLY A 139 2.54 -13.78 -12.29
CA GLY A 139 2.23 -13.35 -13.64
C GLY A 139 3.53 -13.13 -14.39
N ASN A 140 3.51 -12.18 -15.31
CA ASN A 140 4.72 -11.59 -15.87
C ASN A 140 4.91 -10.16 -15.36
N ASP A 141 5.72 -10.05 -14.32
CA ASP A 141 5.84 -8.82 -13.54
C ASP A 141 6.98 -7.91 -14.01
N THR A 142 6.85 -6.63 -13.72
CA THR A 142 7.77 -5.58 -14.17
C THR A 142 8.38 -4.84 -12.99
N LEU A 143 9.70 -4.68 -13.01
CA LEU A 143 10.39 -3.70 -12.15
C LEU A 143 10.54 -2.37 -12.90
N ARG A 144 9.91 -1.31 -12.38
CA ARG A 144 10.08 0.06 -12.84
C ARG A 144 11.03 0.80 -11.90
N LEU A 145 12.26 0.99 -12.35
CA LEU A 145 13.28 1.69 -11.57
C LEU A 145 13.17 3.21 -11.74
N VAL A 146 12.96 3.95 -10.65
CA VAL A 146 12.79 5.41 -10.62
C VAL A 146 13.80 6.00 -9.64
N PHE A 147 15.04 6.20 -10.07
CA PHE A 147 16.07 6.79 -9.20
C PHE A 147 16.08 8.32 -9.27
N ALA A 148 15.88 8.99 -8.12
CA ALA A 148 16.18 10.40 -7.97
C ALA A 148 17.70 10.58 -7.75
N SER A 149 18.49 10.66 -8.82
CA SER A 149 19.95 10.76 -8.70
C SER A 149 20.42 12.22 -8.60
N SER A 150 21.30 12.53 -7.65
CA SER A 150 22.16 13.72 -7.67
C SER A 150 23.50 13.48 -8.41
N ALA A 151 23.77 12.24 -8.83
CA ALA A 151 24.96 11.83 -9.57
C ALA A 151 24.64 10.69 -10.58
N PRO A 152 25.31 10.64 -11.75
CA PRO A 152 25.03 9.64 -12.78
C PRO A 152 25.18 8.19 -12.29
N GLN A 153 24.20 7.35 -12.64
CA GLN A 153 24.25 5.89 -12.48
C GLN A 153 24.46 5.23 -13.85
N THR A 154 25.37 4.26 -13.95
CA THR A 154 25.64 3.52 -15.20
C THR A 154 25.15 2.10 -15.08
N ILE A 155 24.10 1.74 -15.84
CA ILE A 155 23.61 0.37 -16.01
C ILE A 155 24.08 -0.13 -17.38
N SER A 156 25.00 -1.09 -17.40
CA SER A 156 25.51 -1.67 -18.66
C SER A 156 24.68 -2.91 -19.03
N LEU A 157 23.94 -2.84 -20.13
CA LEU A 157 23.18 -3.95 -20.69
C LEU A 157 23.90 -4.47 -21.94
N THR A 158 24.77 -5.46 -21.79
CA THR A 158 25.44 -6.08 -22.94
C THR A 158 24.56 -7.21 -23.49
N GLY A 159 23.99 -7.01 -24.68
CA GLY A 159 23.35 -8.10 -25.42
C GLY A 159 24.39 -9.07 -25.96
N ALA A 160 24.22 -10.37 -25.71
CA ALA A 160 24.89 -11.37 -26.53
C ALA A 160 24.16 -11.41 -27.89
N LEU A 161 24.90 -11.18 -28.98
CA LEU A 161 24.40 -11.45 -30.33
C LEU A 161 24.14 -12.97 -30.42
N ALA A 162 22.96 -13.34 -30.90
CA ALA A 162 22.59 -14.72 -31.24
C ALA A 162 23.39 -15.24 -32.45
#